data_AF-A0A820QP61-F1
#
_entry.id   AF-A0A820QP61-F1
#
_cell.length_a   1.000
_cell.length_b   1.000
_cell.length_c   1.000
_cell.angle_alpha   90.00
_cell.angle_beta   90.00
_cell.angle_gamma   90.00
#
_symmetry.space_group_name_H-M   'P 1'
#
loop_
_entity.id
_entity.type
_entity.pdbx_description
1 polymer ?
#
loop_
_entity_poly.entity_id
_entity_poly.type
_entity_poly.pdbx_seq_one_letter_code
_entity_poly.pdbx_strand_id
1 'polypeptide(L)'
;MHIIADVLTLLLSHLMLEIDYKRHTTPSIQVIANPLLSQQFSPIHKQVFSNLAQLNVNYARYAAWFAYPRLTVAELDPPSGIYQCGNVEQNFSIKLSCREGGGVISQVDFASYGTATGACGQMQQGKCHASSSSDVVQQVCIGQEECIIPATLEVDWFYDEGSLLIDQTIKDLGDYYGRLFAWYMDGGFIDEYGRDHVSNHFYDWDYTEIFNEVESEHTMNPESYTRAYDAVIQGIRRHTNNTQMKYVGLSLGGHNEFEWYRYFLNHSNHAPNIPLDMIAYHFYAWSESRTDPLDYEALFEQLDTFTFEVEQIEEIRKSLSPETRTTIDELGVILADDNTPGVPQFPLIFWNAAGVLYAYSWAKLSQQGIDVVGQSQLVGYPKLSNLQLQPQYPSVSMVNWTTGAGTAKYWISKLLIDTAEIDSDQAVRTQTSDLNGKYVFSQGFICRNGQRWVLIINKRFANVDVFLPGATGGKLEVVNEASGFGPAIITELPLSRITLTPFAVAVVHMPLMDVNI
;
A
#
# COMPACT_ATOMS: atom_id res chain seq x y z
N MET A 1 -2.01 40.72 19.89
CA MET A 1 -1.79 41.32 18.56
C MET A 1 -2.73 40.58 17.62
N HIS A 2 -3.86 41.21 17.26
CA HIS A 2 -4.86 40.59 16.38
C HIS A 2 -4.26 40.47 14.98
N ILE A 3 -3.87 39.26 14.60
CA ILE A 3 -3.67 38.92 13.19
C ILE A 3 -5.08 38.88 12.62
N ILE A 4 -5.39 39.82 11.74
CA ILE A 4 -6.55 39.69 10.86
C ILE A 4 -6.31 38.39 10.10
N ALA A 5 -7.11 37.36 10.39
CA ALA A 5 -7.10 36.15 9.57
C ALA A 5 -7.57 36.58 8.19
N ASP A 6 -6.64 36.78 7.27
CA ASP A 6 -6.95 37.05 5.87
C ASP A 6 -7.82 35.89 5.38
N VAL A 7 -9.09 36.19 5.09
CA VAL A 7 -10.01 35.21 4.52
C VAL A 7 -9.57 34.96 3.08
N LEU A 8 -9.15 33.73 2.80
CA LEU A 8 -8.76 33.35 1.45
C LEU A 8 -10.00 33.31 0.57
N THR A 9 -9.93 33.97 -0.59
CA THR A 9 -11.01 33.93 -1.58
C THR A 9 -10.66 32.92 -2.65
N LEU A 10 -11.54 31.93 -2.84
CA LEU A 10 -11.47 31.03 -3.98
C LEU A 10 -12.27 31.61 -5.13
N LEU A 11 -11.62 31.79 -6.28
CA LEU A 11 -12.24 32.21 -7.52
C LEU A 11 -12.27 31.03 -8.48
N LEU A 12 -13.47 30.50 -8.70
CA LEU A 12 -13.75 29.65 -9.85
C LEU A 12 -14.01 30.58 -11.04
N SER A 13 -13.31 30.34 -12.15
CA SER A 13 -13.47 31.17 -13.34
C SER A 13 -14.94 31.19 -13.79
N HIS A 14 -15.54 32.38 -13.88
CA HIS A 14 -16.92 32.60 -14.36
C HIS A 14 -17.05 32.40 -15.88
N LEU A 15 -15.92 32.28 -16.58
CA LEU A 15 -15.85 31.78 -17.93
C LEU A 15 -16.13 30.28 -17.87
N MET A 16 -17.42 29.94 -17.94
CA MET A 16 -17.85 28.57 -18.23
C MET A 16 -16.98 28.04 -19.39
N LEU A 17 -16.25 26.92 -19.19
CA LEU A 17 -15.61 26.07 -20.20
C LEU A 17 -14.06 26.12 -20.40
N GLU A 18 -13.24 26.78 -19.59
CA GLU A 18 -11.78 26.50 -19.62
C GLU A 18 -11.47 25.20 -18.83
N ILE A 19 -11.56 24.07 -19.54
CA ILE A 19 -11.05 22.77 -19.05
C ILE A 19 -9.54 22.94 -18.83
N ASP A 20 -9.09 22.70 -17.61
CA ASP A 20 -7.68 22.78 -17.23
C ASP A 20 -6.94 21.54 -17.72
N TYR A 21 -7.44 20.37 -17.32
CA TYR A 21 -6.98 19.07 -17.78
C TYR A 21 -8.11 18.02 -17.68
N LYS A 22 -8.00 16.96 -18.48
CA LYS A 22 -8.87 15.78 -18.32
C LYS A 22 -8.30 14.93 -17.19
N ARG A 23 -9.11 14.62 -16.18
CA ARG A 23 -8.67 13.78 -15.06
C ARG A 23 -8.74 12.30 -15.43
N HIS A 24 -7.60 11.62 -15.29
CA HIS A 24 -7.49 10.16 -15.48
C HIS A 24 -6.90 9.44 -14.25
N THR A 25 -6.28 10.18 -13.32
CA THR A 25 -5.52 9.61 -12.20
C THR A 25 -6.39 8.85 -11.22
N THR A 26 -6.12 7.55 -11.11
CA THR A 26 -6.85 6.62 -10.26
C THR A 26 -6.18 6.51 -8.88
N PRO A 27 -6.89 6.80 -7.77
CA PRO A 27 -6.42 6.47 -6.44
C PRO A 27 -6.27 4.94 -6.28
N SER A 28 -5.16 4.48 -5.73
CA SER A 28 -4.95 3.08 -5.38
C SER A 28 -4.38 2.98 -3.96
N ILE A 29 -4.19 1.76 -3.48
CA ILE A 29 -3.58 1.50 -2.18
C ILE A 29 -2.57 0.35 -2.28
N GLN A 30 -1.63 0.33 -1.34
CA GLN A 30 -0.72 -0.79 -1.16
C GLN A 30 -1.21 -1.70 -0.02
N VAL A 31 -1.22 -3.00 -0.26
CA VAL A 31 -1.52 -4.05 0.72
C VAL A 31 -0.29 -4.95 0.80
N ILE A 32 0.51 -4.79 1.86
CA ILE A 32 1.68 -5.64 2.08
C ILE A 32 1.30 -6.81 2.96
N ALA A 33 1.63 -8.02 2.52
CA ALA A 33 1.46 -9.23 3.31
C ALA A 33 2.21 -9.09 4.64
N ASN A 34 1.46 -9.12 5.74
CA ASN A 34 2.02 -9.09 7.07
C ASN A 34 1.13 -9.86 8.05
N PRO A 35 1.63 -10.19 9.25
CA PRO A 35 0.90 -11.00 10.20
C PRO A 35 -0.44 -10.39 10.64
N LEU A 36 -0.58 -9.07 10.70
CA LEU A 36 -1.86 -8.41 11.02
C LEU A 36 -2.91 -8.54 9.90
N LEU A 37 -2.55 -9.01 8.72
CA LEU A 37 -3.50 -9.38 7.67
C LEU A 37 -3.95 -10.84 7.75
N SER A 38 -3.39 -11.68 8.63
CA SER A 38 -3.74 -13.09 8.65
C SER A 38 -5.12 -13.36 9.24
N GLN A 39 -5.90 -14.21 8.54
CA GLN A 39 -7.22 -14.65 8.99
C GLN A 39 -7.18 -15.44 10.30
N GLN A 40 -6.06 -16.09 10.62
CA GLN A 40 -6.01 -17.08 11.70
C GLN A 40 -5.80 -16.47 13.08
N PHE A 41 -5.03 -15.39 13.19
CA PHE A 41 -4.61 -14.85 14.48
C PHE A 41 -4.70 -13.33 14.58
N SER A 42 -4.89 -12.62 13.46
CA SER A 42 -5.04 -11.16 13.55
C SER A 42 -6.43 -10.82 14.10
N PRO A 43 -6.51 -10.06 15.20
CA PRO A 43 -7.79 -9.59 15.73
C PRO A 43 -8.47 -8.59 14.80
N ILE A 44 -7.72 -7.97 13.88
CA ILE A 44 -8.22 -6.93 12.98
C ILE A 44 -8.51 -7.44 11.56
N HIS A 45 -8.17 -8.68 11.21
CA HIS A 45 -8.31 -9.21 9.84
C HIS A 45 -9.68 -8.90 9.21
N LYS A 46 -10.77 -9.28 9.89
CA LYS A 46 -12.13 -9.08 9.36
C LYS A 46 -12.42 -7.61 9.09
N GLN A 47 -11.99 -6.72 9.99
CA GLN A 47 -12.22 -5.28 9.84
C GLN A 47 -11.34 -4.70 8.73
N VAL A 48 -10.08 -5.11 8.61
CA VAL A 48 -9.16 -4.66 7.55
C VAL A 48 -9.67 -5.04 6.16
N PHE A 49 -10.09 -6.28 5.95
CA PHE A 49 -10.63 -6.70 4.66
C PHE A 49 -12.03 -6.13 4.38
N SER A 50 -12.84 -5.87 5.42
CA SER A 50 -14.08 -5.10 5.30
C SER A 50 -13.81 -3.66 4.84
N ASN A 51 -12.80 -3.01 5.42
CA ASN A 51 -12.36 -1.68 5.01
C ASN A 51 -11.84 -1.67 3.57
N LEU A 52 -11.04 -2.66 3.19
CA LEU A 52 -10.55 -2.81 1.82
C LEU A 52 -11.71 -2.92 0.82
N ALA A 53 -12.70 -3.76 1.11
CA ALA A 53 -13.91 -3.88 0.29
C ALA A 53 -14.72 -2.58 0.24
N GLN A 54 -14.80 -1.83 1.35
CA GLN A 54 -15.52 -0.55 1.43
C GLN A 54 -14.82 0.60 0.71
N LEU A 55 -13.49 0.56 0.57
CA LEU A 55 -12.76 1.53 -0.26
C LEU A 55 -13.14 1.40 -1.73
N ASN A 56 -13.43 0.18 -2.18
CA ASN A 56 -13.85 -0.09 -3.56
C ASN A 56 -12.88 0.52 -4.60
N VAL A 57 -11.58 0.37 -4.35
CA VAL A 57 -10.53 0.84 -5.26
C VAL A 57 -10.56 0.08 -6.58
N ASN A 58 -10.30 0.79 -7.69
CA ASN A 58 -10.11 0.16 -8.99
C ASN A 58 -8.84 -0.70 -9.04
N TYR A 59 -7.78 -0.29 -8.32
CA TYR A 59 -6.53 -1.02 -8.20
C TYR A 59 -6.10 -1.11 -6.73
N ALA A 60 -5.64 -2.30 -6.32
CA ALA A 60 -4.92 -2.51 -5.08
C ALA A 60 -3.61 -3.23 -5.39
N ARG A 61 -2.47 -2.62 -5.04
CA ARG A 61 -1.15 -3.24 -5.17
C ARG A 61 -0.95 -4.22 -4.02
N TYR A 62 -0.99 -5.52 -4.30
CA TYR A 62 -0.72 -6.55 -3.31
C TYR A 62 0.76 -6.95 -3.36
N ALA A 63 1.52 -6.57 -2.32
CA ALA A 63 2.92 -6.91 -2.19
C ALA A 63 3.06 -8.12 -1.24
N ALA A 64 3.45 -9.28 -1.77
CA ALA A 64 3.62 -10.50 -0.99
C ALA A 64 4.97 -10.56 -0.24
N TRP A 65 5.50 -9.41 0.20
CA TRP A 65 6.77 -9.33 0.92
C TRP A 65 6.76 -10.27 2.12
N PHE A 66 7.91 -10.90 2.37
CA PHE A 66 8.09 -11.86 3.47
C PHE A 66 7.03 -12.96 3.46
N ALA A 67 6.97 -13.80 2.42
CA ALA A 67 6.08 -14.95 2.43
C ALA A 67 6.35 -15.80 3.71
N TYR A 68 5.47 -15.68 4.71
CA TYR A 68 5.62 -16.30 6.02
C TYR A 68 5.19 -17.77 5.94
N PRO A 69 6.10 -18.76 5.95
CA PRO A 69 5.75 -20.15 6.23
C PRO A 69 5.10 -20.31 7.61
N ARG A 70 4.22 -21.29 7.74
CA ARG A 70 3.57 -21.67 9.00
C ARG A 70 4.46 -22.63 9.79
N LEU A 71 4.45 -22.56 11.13
CA LEU A 71 4.81 -23.68 12.00
C LEU A 71 3.53 -24.28 12.59
N THR A 72 3.29 -25.53 12.24
CA THR A 72 2.15 -26.32 12.68
C THR A 72 2.65 -27.38 13.66
N VAL A 73 2.33 -27.28 14.95
CA VAL A 73 2.67 -28.32 15.94
C VAL A 73 1.44 -29.17 16.15
N ALA A 74 1.59 -30.48 16.04
CA ALA A 74 0.47 -31.35 16.30
C ALA A 74 0.77 -32.37 17.38
N GLU A 75 -0.18 -32.45 18.30
CA GLU A 75 -0.37 -33.59 19.18
C GLU A 75 0.82 -33.82 20.10
N LEU A 76 0.68 -33.29 21.30
CA LEU A 76 1.44 -33.75 22.45
C LEU A 76 0.51 -34.56 23.34
N ASP A 77 0.98 -35.72 23.82
CA ASP A 77 0.27 -36.49 24.84
C ASP A 77 0.83 -36.17 26.25
N PRO A 78 0.06 -35.46 27.11
CA PRO A 78 0.33 -35.42 28.53
C PRO A 78 -0.06 -36.76 29.19
N PRO A 79 0.52 -37.09 30.36
CA PRO A 79 0.20 -38.31 31.12
C PRO A 79 -1.29 -38.52 31.45
N SER A 80 -2.14 -37.51 31.24
CA SER A 80 -3.58 -37.53 31.44
C SER A 80 -4.41 -37.96 30.21
N GLY A 81 -3.81 -38.13 29.02
CA GLY A 81 -4.51 -38.50 27.79
C GLY A 81 -5.26 -37.35 27.10
N ILE A 82 -4.78 -36.11 27.24
CA ILE A 82 -5.40 -34.88 26.69
C ILE A 82 -4.47 -34.27 25.64
N TYR A 83 -4.76 -34.45 24.35
CA TYR A 83 -3.95 -33.86 23.28
C TYR A 83 -3.85 -32.34 23.39
N GLN A 84 -2.62 -31.82 23.41
CA GLN A 84 -2.33 -30.40 23.24
C GLN A 84 -1.82 -30.16 21.81
N CYS A 85 -2.40 -29.19 21.12
CA CYS A 85 -2.02 -28.85 19.75
C CYS A 85 -1.99 -27.34 19.57
N GLY A 86 -1.28 -26.89 18.54
CA GLY A 86 -1.55 -25.57 18.00
C GLY A 86 -0.64 -25.18 16.84
N ASN A 87 -1.06 -24.13 16.17
CA ASN A 87 -0.43 -23.63 14.96
C ASN A 87 -0.03 -22.18 15.17
N VAL A 88 1.09 -21.79 14.58
CA VAL A 88 1.67 -20.47 14.76
C VAL A 88 2.41 -20.09 13.47
N GLU A 89 2.35 -18.83 13.04
CA GLU A 89 3.10 -18.40 11.87
C GLU A 89 4.60 -18.26 12.17
N GLN A 90 5.42 -18.18 11.12
CA GLN A 90 6.81 -17.83 11.25
C GLN A 90 7.03 -16.57 12.12
N ASN A 91 8.09 -16.61 12.92
CA ASN A 91 8.58 -15.59 13.85
C ASN A 91 7.67 -15.33 15.06
N PHE A 92 6.64 -16.14 15.26
CA PHE A 92 5.88 -16.17 16.50
C PHE A 92 6.29 -17.38 17.36
N SER A 93 5.75 -17.45 18.57
CA SER A 93 5.95 -18.61 19.43
C SER A 93 4.61 -19.21 19.84
N ILE A 94 4.56 -20.54 19.92
CA ILE A 94 3.41 -21.25 20.48
C ILE A 94 3.72 -21.72 21.90
N LYS A 95 2.75 -21.55 22.80
CA LYS A 95 2.84 -22.00 24.18
C LYS A 95 1.98 -23.25 24.38
N LEU A 96 2.57 -24.31 24.93
CA LEU A 96 1.89 -25.55 25.28
C LEU A 96 2.02 -25.77 26.79
N SER A 97 0.94 -26.18 27.45
CA SER A 97 0.90 -26.31 28.92
C SER A 97 0.07 -27.51 29.35
N CYS A 98 0.62 -28.30 30.25
CA CYS A 98 -0.02 -29.45 30.89
C CYS A 98 -0.41 -29.16 32.35
N ARG A 99 -0.25 -27.91 32.80
CA ARG A 99 -0.48 -27.48 34.20
C ARG A 99 -1.88 -27.81 34.72
N GLU A 100 -2.91 -27.63 33.91
CA GLU A 100 -4.29 -27.94 34.30
C GLU A 100 -4.52 -29.45 34.52
N GLY A 101 -3.73 -30.30 33.85
CA GLY A 101 -3.77 -31.76 33.98
C GLY A 101 -2.80 -32.34 35.02
N GLY A 102 -1.94 -31.51 35.64
CA GLY A 102 -0.98 -31.95 36.66
C GLY A 102 0.15 -32.86 36.17
N GLY A 103 0.59 -32.70 34.91
CA GLY A 103 1.63 -33.55 34.31
C GLY A 103 2.69 -32.77 33.51
N VAL A 104 3.63 -33.50 32.93
CA VAL A 104 4.68 -32.98 32.02
C VAL A 104 4.44 -33.49 30.61
N ILE A 105 4.91 -32.77 29.59
CA ILE A 105 4.87 -33.23 28.20
C ILE A 105 5.81 -34.44 28.08
N SER A 106 5.26 -35.59 27.65
CA SER A 106 6.01 -36.85 27.62
C SER A 106 6.47 -37.24 26.22
N GLN A 107 5.72 -36.81 25.20
CA GLN A 107 5.93 -37.18 23.81
C GLN A 107 5.50 -36.03 22.89
N VAL A 108 6.13 -35.98 21.72
CA VAL A 108 5.71 -35.16 20.57
C VAL A 108 5.26 -36.12 19.48
N ASP A 109 3.96 -36.16 19.18
CA ASP A 109 3.41 -37.03 18.15
C ASP A 109 3.65 -36.45 16.75
N PHE A 110 3.66 -35.11 16.63
CA PHE A 110 3.95 -34.43 15.37
C PHE A 110 4.44 -32.98 15.55
N ALA A 111 5.34 -32.56 14.68
CA ALA A 111 5.63 -31.14 14.49
C ALA A 111 6.01 -30.91 13.03
N SER A 112 5.57 -29.79 12.47
CA SER A 112 5.87 -29.43 11.10
C SER A 112 5.97 -27.93 10.92
N TYR A 113 7.19 -27.45 10.76
CA TYR A 113 7.48 -26.15 10.20
C TYR A 113 7.26 -26.19 8.68
N GLY A 114 6.08 -25.78 8.24
CA GLY A 114 5.69 -25.70 6.84
C GLY A 114 4.17 -25.71 6.69
N THR A 115 3.66 -26.37 5.65
CA THR A 115 2.25 -26.26 5.24
C THR A 115 1.41 -27.45 5.71
N ALA A 116 1.56 -27.87 6.96
CA ALA A 116 0.80 -29.00 7.50
C ALA A 116 -0.70 -28.67 7.68
N THR A 117 -1.53 -29.70 7.65
CA THR A 117 -3.00 -29.59 7.64
C THR A 117 -3.63 -30.69 8.50
N GLY A 118 -4.90 -30.55 8.89
CA GLY A 118 -5.62 -31.54 9.69
C GLY A 118 -6.24 -30.94 10.94
N ALA A 119 -6.88 -31.80 11.74
CA ALA A 119 -7.40 -31.45 13.06
C ALA A 119 -6.48 -32.02 14.16
N CYS A 120 -6.47 -31.42 15.35
CA CYS A 120 -5.74 -31.94 16.51
C CYS A 120 -6.13 -33.40 16.79
N GLY A 121 -5.15 -34.30 16.80
CA GLY A 121 -5.33 -35.76 16.89
C GLY A 121 -5.17 -36.49 15.54
N GLN A 122 -5.11 -35.75 14.42
CA GLN A 122 -5.08 -36.26 13.04
C GLN A 122 -4.27 -35.37 12.08
N MET A 123 -3.23 -34.72 12.56
CA MET A 123 -2.48 -33.77 11.74
C MET A 123 -1.58 -34.49 10.73
N GLN A 124 -1.48 -33.90 9.54
CA GLN A 124 -0.78 -34.45 8.39
C GLN A 124 0.29 -33.50 7.91
N GLN A 125 1.45 -34.07 7.61
CA GLN A 125 2.58 -33.32 7.07
C GLN A 125 2.21 -32.73 5.72
N GLY A 126 2.50 -31.44 5.55
CA GLY A 126 2.30 -30.73 4.30
C GLY A 126 3.40 -31.02 3.27
N LYS A 127 3.22 -30.48 2.06
CA LYS A 127 4.27 -30.50 1.02
C LYS A 127 5.52 -29.71 1.43
N CYS A 128 5.35 -28.64 2.21
CA CYS A 128 6.45 -27.94 2.86
C CYS A 128 6.56 -28.41 4.31
N HIS A 129 7.75 -28.84 4.72
CA HIS A 129 8.04 -29.32 6.07
C HIS A 129 9.56 -29.28 6.32
N ALA A 130 10.01 -28.63 7.39
CA ALA A 130 11.39 -28.73 7.84
C ALA A 130 11.60 -30.04 8.60
N SER A 131 12.55 -30.87 8.16
CA SER A 131 12.79 -32.19 8.76
C SER A 131 13.20 -32.15 10.23
N SER A 132 13.72 -31.02 10.72
CA SER A 132 14.11 -30.81 12.12
C SER A 132 12.95 -30.44 13.05
N SER A 133 11.73 -30.27 12.53
CA SER A 133 10.60 -29.72 13.29
C SER A 133 10.31 -30.50 14.58
N SER A 134 10.27 -31.83 14.50
CA SER A 134 10.02 -32.67 15.68
C SER A 134 11.15 -32.58 16.68
N ASP A 135 12.42 -32.58 16.24
CA ASP A 135 13.58 -32.52 17.13
C ASP A 135 13.60 -31.21 17.94
N VAL A 136 13.30 -30.08 17.27
CA VAL A 136 13.21 -28.77 17.93
C VAL A 136 12.12 -28.76 19.00
N VAL A 137 10.93 -29.27 18.68
CA VAL A 137 9.82 -29.31 19.65
C VAL A 137 10.14 -30.27 20.80
N GLN A 138 10.71 -31.43 20.52
CA GLN A 138 11.09 -32.41 21.53
C GLN A 138 12.11 -31.85 22.51
N GLN A 139 13.15 -31.19 22.00
CA GLN A 139 14.20 -30.58 22.82
C GLN A 139 13.65 -29.53 23.79
N VAL A 140 12.65 -28.77 23.35
CA VAL A 140 12.08 -27.66 24.13
C VAL A 140 10.99 -28.14 25.11
N CYS A 141 10.24 -29.18 24.75
CA CYS A 141 9.01 -29.53 25.47
C CYS A 141 9.07 -30.81 26.30
N ILE A 142 9.85 -31.84 25.92
CA ILE A 142 9.85 -33.10 26.67
C ILE A 142 10.32 -32.88 28.11
N GLY A 143 9.55 -33.39 29.07
CA GLY A 143 9.81 -33.30 30.50
C GLY A 143 9.42 -31.97 31.14
N GLN A 144 8.87 -31.01 30.38
CA GLN A 144 8.40 -29.73 30.90
C GLN A 144 6.89 -29.75 31.17
N GLU A 145 6.43 -29.10 32.24
CA GLU A 145 5.00 -28.86 32.48
C GLU A 145 4.42 -27.80 31.51
N GLU A 146 5.30 -26.97 30.96
CA GLU A 146 4.97 -25.88 30.05
C GLU A 146 6.20 -25.57 29.18
N CYS A 147 6.00 -25.34 27.89
CA CYS A 147 7.05 -24.94 26.97
C CYS A 147 6.58 -23.85 26.00
N ILE A 148 7.53 -23.06 25.49
CA ILE A 148 7.29 -22.03 24.47
C ILE A 148 8.19 -22.38 23.28
N ILE A 149 7.58 -22.73 22.15
CA ILE A 149 8.26 -23.16 20.93
C ILE A 149 8.29 -21.98 19.96
N PRO A 150 9.46 -21.44 19.62
CA PRO A 150 9.55 -20.40 18.59
C PRO A 150 9.43 -21.02 17.20
N ALA A 151 8.53 -20.45 16.39
CA ALA A 151 8.43 -20.67 14.96
C ALA A 151 9.44 -19.81 14.19
N THR A 152 10.69 -19.78 14.62
CA THR A 152 11.71 -19.01 13.93
C THR A 152 12.37 -19.84 12.85
N LEU A 153 12.44 -19.27 11.67
CA LEU A 153 13.52 -19.56 10.79
C LEU A 153 14.74 -18.80 11.36
N GLU A 154 15.73 -19.44 11.97
CA GLU A 154 17.10 -18.97 11.68
C GLU A 154 17.36 -19.38 10.21
N VAL A 155 16.66 -18.70 9.30
CA VAL A 155 16.96 -18.74 7.88
C VAL A 155 17.98 -17.66 7.69
N ASP A 156 19.13 -18.12 7.25
CA ASP A 156 20.05 -17.30 6.51
C ASP A 156 19.31 -16.78 5.26
N TRP A 157 18.61 -15.65 5.41
CA TRP A 157 18.03 -14.92 4.28
C TRP A 157 19.12 -14.28 3.43
N PHE A 158 20.36 -14.30 3.90
CA PHE A 158 21.53 -14.00 3.09
C PHE A 158 21.84 -15.25 2.25
N TYR A 159 20.95 -15.55 1.30
CA TYR A 159 21.39 -16.33 0.13
C TYR A 159 22.56 -15.59 -0.51
N ASP A 160 23.49 -16.29 -1.15
CA ASP A 160 24.64 -15.64 -1.79
C ASP A 160 24.17 -14.49 -2.69
N GLU A 161 24.37 -13.26 -2.22
CA GLU A 161 23.98 -12.05 -2.93
C GLU A 161 24.98 -11.82 -4.06
N GLY A 162 24.48 -11.55 -5.27
CA GLY A 162 25.33 -11.32 -6.42
C GLY A 162 24.57 -10.83 -7.64
N SER A 163 25.26 -10.08 -8.49
CA SER A 163 24.70 -9.52 -9.73
C SER A 163 24.83 -10.46 -10.95
N LEU A 164 25.38 -11.66 -10.75
CA LEU A 164 25.62 -12.64 -11.81
C LEU A 164 24.61 -13.78 -11.71
N LEU A 165 23.76 -13.90 -12.73
CA LEU A 165 22.88 -15.06 -12.88
C LEU A 165 23.68 -16.30 -13.30
N ILE A 166 23.31 -17.44 -12.71
CA ILE A 166 23.86 -18.76 -13.06
C ILE A 166 23.60 -19.06 -14.54
N ASP A 167 22.38 -18.78 -15.00
CA ASP A 167 22.00 -18.85 -16.41
C ASP A 167 22.17 -17.48 -17.10
N GLN A 168 23.19 -17.39 -17.94
CA GLN A 168 23.47 -16.19 -18.74
C GLN A 168 22.39 -15.88 -19.79
N THR A 169 21.56 -16.87 -20.16
CA THR A 169 20.41 -16.68 -21.05
C THR A 169 19.20 -16.08 -20.34
N ILE A 170 19.24 -15.96 -19.01
CA ILE A 170 18.19 -15.46 -18.10
C ILE A 170 16.84 -16.20 -18.23
N LYS A 171 16.82 -17.32 -18.95
CA LYS A 171 15.62 -18.11 -19.21
C LYS A 171 15.12 -18.78 -17.93
N ASP A 172 16.02 -19.25 -17.09
CA ASP A 172 15.66 -19.91 -15.83
C ASP A 172 14.94 -18.96 -14.87
N LEU A 173 15.37 -17.69 -14.81
CA LEU A 173 14.67 -16.64 -14.06
C LEU A 173 13.24 -16.45 -14.60
N GLY A 174 13.12 -16.29 -15.92
CA GLY A 174 11.82 -16.14 -16.57
C GLY A 174 10.90 -17.32 -16.30
N ASP A 175 11.38 -18.54 -16.50
CA ASP A 175 10.58 -19.75 -16.31
C ASP A 175 10.20 -19.99 -14.85
N TYR A 176 11.06 -19.61 -13.89
CA TYR A 176 10.71 -19.65 -12.47
C TYR A 176 9.48 -18.80 -12.18
N TYR A 177 9.49 -17.52 -12.57
CA TYR A 177 8.35 -16.64 -12.37
C TYR A 177 7.14 -17.10 -13.21
N GLY A 178 7.34 -17.55 -14.44
CA GLY A 178 6.25 -18.08 -15.26
C GLY A 178 5.52 -19.24 -14.58
N ARG A 179 6.24 -20.20 -14.00
CA ARG A 179 5.65 -21.31 -13.23
C ARG A 179 4.98 -20.84 -11.95
N LEU A 180 5.55 -19.85 -11.26
CA LEU A 180 4.92 -19.23 -10.08
C LEU A 180 3.57 -18.60 -10.44
N PHE A 181 3.47 -17.92 -11.58
CA PHE A 181 2.20 -17.36 -12.04
C PHE A 181 1.22 -18.47 -12.45
N ALA A 182 1.68 -19.49 -13.17
CA ALA A 182 0.86 -20.64 -13.55
C ALA A 182 0.29 -21.38 -12.32
N TRP A 183 1.06 -21.47 -11.23
CA TRP A 183 0.58 -21.98 -9.95
C TRP A 183 -0.64 -21.22 -9.42
N TYR A 184 -0.73 -19.91 -9.63
CA TYR A 184 -1.84 -19.09 -9.13
C TYR A 184 -2.99 -18.91 -10.14
N MET A 185 -2.70 -18.98 -11.43
CA MET A 185 -3.63 -18.58 -12.49
C MET A 185 -4.18 -19.76 -13.30
N ASP A 186 -3.39 -20.83 -13.47
CA ASP A 186 -3.67 -21.90 -14.44
C ASP A 186 -3.84 -23.27 -13.75
N GLY A 187 -4.04 -23.29 -12.44
CA GLY A 187 -4.30 -24.50 -11.66
C GLY A 187 -3.07 -25.35 -11.35
N GLY A 188 -1.88 -24.93 -11.78
CA GLY A 188 -0.63 -25.68 -11.63
C GLY A 188 0.37 -25.42 -12.74
N PHE A 189 1.47 -26.20 -12.77
CA PHE A 189 2.47 -26.15 -13.82
C PHE A 189 3.23 -27.48 -13.94
N ILE A 190 3.92 -27.67 -15.07
CA ILE A 190 4.89 -28.76 -15.26
C ILE A 190 6.31 -28.21 -15.05
N ASP A 191 7.09 -28.83 -14.17
CA ASP A 191 8.47 -28.42 -13.90
C ASP A 191 9.45 -28.82 -15.01
N GLU A 192 10.69 -28.35 -14.91
CA GLU A 192 11.77 -28.64 -15.86
C GLU A 192 12.14 -30.13 -15.97
N TYR A 193 11.70 -30.97 -15.04
CA TYR A 193 11.87 -32.42 -15.05
C TYR A 193 10.64 -33.16 -15.61
N GLY A 194 9.63 -32.43 -16.08
CA GLY A 194 8.39 -32.99 -16.59
C GLY A 194 7.42 -33.46 -15.50
N ARG A 195 7.60 -33.03 -14.24
CA ARG A 195 6.68 -33.37 -13.14
C ARG A 195 5.56 -32.34 -13.05
N ASP A 196 4.35 -32.85 -12.87
CA ASP A 196 3.13 -32.04 -12.73
C ASP A 196 2.95 -31.56 -11.28
N HIS A 197 2.65 -30.29 -11.10
CA HIS A 197 2.41 -29.62 -9.82
C HIS A 197 1.05 -28.93 -9.82
N VAL A 198 0.08 -29.54 -9.14
CA VAL A 198 -1.30 -29.04 -9.08
C VAL A 198 -1.54 -28.15 -7.85
N SER A 199 -2.17 -26.99 -8.08
CA SER A 199 -2.58 -26.01 -7.06
C SER A 199 -4.10 -25.84 -6.93
N ASN A 200 -4.85 -26.00 -8.05
CA ASN A 200 -6.27 -25.63 -8.19
C ASN A 200 -6.59 -24.14 -7.95
N HIS A 201 -5.62 -23.24 -8.12
CA HIS A 201 -5.86 -21.79 -8.14
C HIS A 201 -6.10 -21.30 -9.58
N PHE A 202 -7.06 -20.39 -9.75
CA PHE A 202 -7.44 -19.81 -11.03
C PHE A 202 -7.73 -18.32 -10.89
N TYR A 203 -6.77 -17.58 -10.35
CA TYR A 203 -6.90 -16.14 -10.18
C TYR A 203 -6.73 -15.42 -11.52
N ASP A 204 -7.53 -14.37 -11.72
CA ASP A 204 -7.40 -13.46 -12.85
C ASP A 204 -6.72 -12.19 -12.38
N TRP A 205 -5.57 -11.88 -12.96
CA TRP A 205 -4.71 -10.75 -12.59
C TRP A 205 -4.54 -9.84 -13.81
N ASP A 206 -4.91 -8.57 -13.64
CA ASP A 206 -4.83 -7.57 -14.71
C ASP A 206 -3.41 -7.03 -14.90
N TYR A 207 -2.65 -6.93 -13.81
CA TYR A 207 -1.33 -6.34 -13.75
C TYR A 207 -0.38 -7.20 -12.92
N THR A 208 0.88 -7.23 -13.32
CA THR A 208 1.99 -7.62 -12.45
C THR A 208 3.11 -6.62 -12.53
N GLU A 209 3.69 -6.35 -11.38
CA GLU A 209 4.89 -5.55 -11.25
C GLU A 209 6.11 -6.45 -11.18
N ILE A 210 7.17 -6.09 -11.89
CA ILE A 210 8.39 -6.89 -11.96
C ILE A 210 9.44 -6.27 -11.05
N PHE A 211 9.51 -6.82 -9.84
CA PHE A 211 10.40 -6.44 -8.73
C PHE A 211 10.06 -5.08 -8.10
N ASN A 212 10.75 -4.78 -7.00
CA ASN A 212 10.55 -3.62 -6.14
C ASN A 212 11.92 -3.00 -5.84
N GLU A 213 12.01 -1.67 -5.83
CA GLU A 213 13.20 -0.88 -5.50
C GLU A 213 14.49 -1.44 -6.10
N VAL A 214 14.45 -1.70 -7.41
CA VAL A 214 15.44 -2.50 -8.14
C VAL A 214 16.85 -1.89 -8.13
N GLU A 215 16.94 -0.58 -7.89
CA GLU A 215 18.19 0.15 -7.74
C GLU A 215 18.85 -0.05 -6.37
N SER A 216 18.11 -0.52 -5.35
CA SER A 216 18.59 -0.66 -3.98
C SER A 216 18.55 -2.13 -3.48
N GLU A 217 17.44 -2.84 -3.65
CA GLU A 217 17.20 -4.16 -3.02
C GLU A 217 18.02 -5.30 -3.64
N HIS A 218 18.39 -5.18 -4.91
CA HIS A 218 19.04 -6.26 -5.67
C HIS A 218 20.32 -5.83 -6.37
N THR A 219 20.83 -4.62 -6.11
CA THR A 219 22.04 -4.06 -6.74
C THR A 219 22.04 -4.14 -8.28
N MET A 220 20.85 -4.11 -8.89
CA MET A 220 20.71 -4.15 -10.34
C MET A 220 21.18 -2.81 -10.94
N ASN A 221 21.48 -2.84 -12.23
CA ASN A 221 21.66 -1.64 -13.03
C ASN A 221 20.58 -1.62 -14.13
N PRO A 222 20.42 -0.50 -14.86
CA PRO A 222 19.35 -0.40 -15.87
C PRO A 222 19.39 -1.53 -16.90
N GLU A 223 20.58 -1.95 -17.34
CA GLU A 223 20.78 -3.04 -18.30
C GLU A 223 20.34 -4.40 -17.75
N SER A 224 20.78 -4.75 -16.55
CA SER A 224 20.50 -6.06 -15.94
C SER A 224 19.03 -6.17 -15.54
N TYR A 225 18.44 -5.09 -15.03
CA TYR A 225 17.00 -5.03 -14.74
C TYR A 225 16.16 -5.18 -16.00
N THR A 226 16.48 -4.42 -17.06
CA THR A 226 15.75 -4.49 -18.35
C THR A 226 15.73 -5.91 -18.91
N ARG A 227 16.88 -6.60 -18.85
CA ARG A 227 16.96 -8.02 -19.26
C ARG A 227 16.10 -8.94 -18.38
N ALA A 228 16.05 -8.70 -17.08
CA ALA A 228 15.25 -9.49 -16.15
C ALA A 228 13.75 -9.25 -16.36
N TYR A 229 13.34 -8.00 -16.57
CA TYR A 229 11.99 -7.60 -16.93
C TYR A 229 11.51 -8.39 -18.17
N ASP A 230 12.28 -8.36 -19.25
CA ASP A 230 11.97 -9.09 -20.48
C ASP A 230 11.82 -10.59 -20.25
N ALA A 231 12.74 -11.18 -19.50
CA ALA A 231 12.78 -12.61 -19.27
C ALA A 231 11.56 -13.09 -18.46
N VAL A 232 11.17 -12.34 -17.43
CA VAL A 232 10.00 -12.62 -16.60
C VAL A 232 8.72 -12.59 -17.45
N ILE A 233 8.55 -11.56 -18.28
CA ILE A 233 7.38 -11.46 -19.18
C ILE A 233 7.32 -12.62 -20.15
N GLN A 234 8.45 -12.97 -20.78
CA GLN A 234 8.51 -14.11 -21.69
C GLN A 234 8.21 -15.42 -20.97
N GLY A 235 8.67 -15.58 -19.73
CA GLY A 235 8.35 -16.73 -18.89
C GLY A 235 6.88 -16.84 -18.57
N ILE A 236 6.24 -15.75 -18.11
CA ILE A 236 4.80 -15.70 -17.85
C ILE A 236 4.02 -16.09 -19.11
N ARG A 237 4.38 -15.54 -20.28
CA ARG A 237 3.74 -15.89 -21.57
C ARG A 237 3.95 -17.34 -22.01
N ARG A 238 5.04 -17.99 -21.59
CA ARG A 238 5.30 -19.41 -21.89
C ARG A 238 4.49 -20.36 -21.01
N HIS A 239 4.26 -19.98 -19.76
CA HIS A 239 3.70 -20.88 -18.74
C HIS A 239 2.24 -20.59 -18.39
N THR A 240 1.69 -19.45 -18.81
CA THR A 240 0.30 -19.06 -18.50
C THR A 240 -0.50 -18.79 -19.78
N ASN A 241 -1.82 -18.92 -19.67
CA ASN A 241 -2.76 -18.58 -20.74
C ASN A 241 -3.24 -17.11 -20.71
N ASN A 242 -2.74 -16.29 -19.78
CA ASN A 242 -3.14 -14.88 -19.68
C ASN A 242 -2.42 -14.03 -20.74
N THR A 243 -3.17 -13.68 -21.79
CA THR A 243 -2.68 -12.83 -22.89
C THR A 243 -2.99 -11.33 -22.71
N GLN A 244 -3.73 -10.98 -21.66
CA GLN A 244 -4.19 -9.61 -21.38
C GLN A 244 -3.43 -8.95 -20.21
N MET A 245 -2.63 -9.72 -19.47
CA MET A 245 -1.78 -9.25 -18.39
C MET A 245 -0.93 -8.06 -18.85
N LYS A 246 -0.94 -7.00 -18.04
CA LYS A 246 -0.09 -5.82 -18.20
C LYS A 246 1.05 -5.83 -17.20
N TYR A 247 2.12 -5.14 -17.56
CA TYR A 247 3.37 -5.21 -16.80
C TYR A 247 3.82 -3.84 -16.32
N VAL A 248 4.06 -3.74 -15.02
CA VAL A 248 4.61 -2.55 -14.36
C VAL A 248 6.10 -2.77 -14.13
N GLY A 249 6.93 -1.84 -14.60
CA GLY A 249 8.39 -1.91 -14.48
C GLY A 249 8.98 -0.83 -13.57
N LEU A 250 10.27 -0.99 -13.31
CA LEU A 250 11.13 -0.17 -12.46
C LEU A 250 10.79 -0.30 -10.97
N SER A 251 9.68 0.27 -10.51
CA SER A 251 9.34 0.34 -9.07
C SER A 251 10.49 0.96 -8.26
N LEU A 252 11.05 2.08 -8.74
CA LEU A 252 12.21 2.69 -8.07
C LEU A 252 11.80 3.21 -6.69
N GLY A 253 12.62 2.96 -5.67
CA GLY A 253 12.49 3.58 -4.35
C GLY A 253 12.81 5.07 -4.38
N GLY A 254 13.71 5.47 -5.27
CA GLY A 254 14.00 6.85 -5.63
C GLY A 254 13.21 7.37 -6.83
N HIS A 255 13.46 8.62 -7.19
CA HIS A 255 12.84 9.28 -8.35
C HIS A 255 13.80 10.20 -9.13
N ASN A 256 15.08 10.28 -8.77
CA ASN A 256 16.05 11.14 -9.46
C ASN A 256 17.09 10.35 -10.28
N GLU A 257 16.88 9.05 -10.43
CA GLU A 257 17.69 8.09 -11.17
C GLU A 257 17.41 8.18 -12.68
N PHE A 258 17.54 9.37 -13.28
CA PHE A 258 17.12 9.66 -14.66
C PHE A 258 17.64 8.69 -15.74
N GLU A 259 18.82 8.10 -15.54
CA GLU A 259 19.38 7.11 -16.47
C GLU A 259 18.58 5.80 -16.50
N TRP A 260 17.95 5.39 -15.39
CA TRP A 260 17.07 4.22 -15.35
C TRP A 260 15.87 4.41 -16.27
N TYR A 261 15.20 5.55 -16.16
CA TYR A 261 14.08 5.91 -17.03
C TYR A 261 14.51 5.97 -18.50
N ARG A 262 15.64 6.62 -18.81
CA ARG A 262 16.14 6.74 -20.19
C ARG A 262 16.45 5.39 -20.82
N TYR A 263 17.08 4.50 -20.05
CA TYR A 263 17.46 3.19 -20.55
C TYR A 263 16.22 2.30 -20.72
N PHE A 264 15.39 2.19 -19.69
CA PHE A 264 14.23 1.30 -19.70
C PHE A 264 13.15 1.74 -20.69
N LEU A 265 12.83 3.04 -20.78
CA LEU A 265 11.78 3.49 -21.71
C LEU A 265 12.20 3.45 -23.18
N ASN A 266 13.48 3.19 -23.48
CA ASN A 266 13.93 3.02 -24.85
C ASN A 266 13.64 1.58 -25.32
N HIS A 267 12.60 1.42 -26.13
CA HIS A 267 12.18 0.14 -26.74
C HIS A 267 13.33 -0.66 -27.41
N SER A 268 14.38 0.00 -27.91
CA SER A 268 15.52 -0.71 -28.53
C SER A 268 16.40 -1.48 -27.53
N ASN A 269 16.26 -1.21 -26.24
CA ASN A 269 16.95 -1.93 -25.17
C ASN A 269 16.22 -3.20 -24.72
N HIS A 270 14.99 -3.41 -25.20
CA HIS A 270 14.16 -4.56 -24.88
C HIS A 270 14.18 -5.63 -25.98
N ALA A 271 13.89 -6.87 -25.59
CA ALA A 271 13.61 -7.94 -26.52
C ALA A 271 12.35 -7.64 -27.37
N PRO A 272 12.22 -8.22 -28.58
CA PRO A 272 11.07 -7.96 -29.43
C PRO A 272 9.73 -8.29 -28.78
N ASN A 273 8.74 -7.41 -28.94
CA ASN A 273 7.36 -7.55 -28.46
C ASN A 273 7.20 -7.59 -26.93
N ILE A 274 8.17 -7.06 -26.18
CA ILE A 274 7.98 -6.78 -24.76
C ILE A 274 7.18 -5.49 -24.60
N PRO A 275 6.03 -5.51 -23.90
CA PRO A 275 5.24 -4.31 -23.65
C PRO A 275 5.87 -3.49 -22.52
N LEU A 276 5.72 -2.16 -22.62
CA LEU A 276 6.04 -1.22 -21.55
C LEU A 276 4.73 -0.57 -21.09
N ASP A 277 3.87 -1.33 -20.41
CA ASP A 277 2.52 -0.85 -20.09
C ASP A 277 2.51 0.28 -19.06
N MET A 278 3.40 0.21 -18.06
CA MET A 278 3.49 1.20 -17.00
C MET A 278 4.88 1.20 -16.33
N ILE A 279 5.36 2.37 -15.90
CA ILE A 279 6.50 2.50 -14.98
C ILE A 279 6.02 2.91 -13.59
N ALA A 280 6.76 2.48 -12.57
CA ALA A 280 6.50 2.75 -11.16
C ALA A 280 7.73 3.40 -10.48
N TYR A 281 7.47 4.28 -9.51
CA TYR A 281 8.46 4.82 -8.58
C TYR A 281 7.80 5.36 -7.31
N HIS A 282 8.57 5.49 -6.24
CA HIS A 282 8.07 5.74 -4.89
C HIS A 282 8.25 7.20 -4.47
N PHE A 283 7.46 7.62 -3.49
CA PHE A 283 7.65 8.90 -2.80
C PHE A 283 7.21 8.81 -1.33
N TYR A 284 8.16 9.01 -0.42
CA TYR A 284 7.87 9.13 1.00
C TYR A 284 8.38 10.45 1.53
N ALA A 285 7.46 11.31 1.97
CA ALA A 285 7.83 12.47 2.76
C ALA A 285 8.21 12.05 4.18
N TRP A 286 8.95 12.88 4.88
CA TRP A 286 9.33 12.64 6.27
C TRP A 286 9.22 13.90 7.12
N SER A 287 9.17 13.74 8.44
CA SER A 287 9.12 14.83 9.42
C SER A 287 10.23 14.64 10.44
N GLU A 288 10.84 15.74 10.90
CA GLU A 288 11.86 15.71 11.96
C GLU A 288 11.27 15.20 13.28
N SER A 289 10.11 15.73 13.68
CA SER A 289 9.38 15.25 14.83
C SER A 289 8.31 14.23 14.47
N ARG A 290 8.22 13.19 15.29
CA ARG A 290 7.14 12.21 15.29
C ARG A 290 5.85 12.73 15.90
N THR A 291 5.93 13.71 16.80
CA THR A 291 4.81 14.11 17.66
C THR A 291 4.48 15.60 17.65
N ASP A 292 5.34 16.46 17.07
CA ASP A 292 5.09 17.89 16.98
C ASP A 292 4.30 18.20 15.70
N PRO A 293 3.04 18.67 15.79
CA PRO A 293 2.23 18.96 14.61
C PRO A 293 2.74 20.14 13.77
N LEU A 294 3.58 21.01 14.33
CA LEU A 294 4.15 22.13 13.57
C LEU A 294 5.11 21.64 12.48
N ASP A 295 5.83 20.54 12.72
CA ASP A 295 6.81 19.99 11.77
C ASP A 295 6.15 19.35 10.54
N TYR A 296 4.89 18.93 10.65
CA TYR A 296 4.18 18.25 9.56
C TYR A 296 3.88 19.18 8.36
N GLU A 297 3.98 20.50 8.51
CA GLU A 297 3.85 21.42 7.36
C GLU A 297 4.98 21.22 6.34
N ALA A 298 6.15 20.75 6.77
CA ALA A 298 7.30 20.50 5.90
C ALA A 298 7.09 19.34 4.91
N LEU A 299 6.10 18.47 5.16
CA LEU A 299 5.74 17.38 4.25
C LEU A 299 5.34 17.90 2.86
N PHE A 300 4.70 19.08 2.81
CA PHE A 300 4.17 19.62 1.56
C PHE A 300 5.23 20.31 0.70
N GLU A 301 6.25 20.88 1.32
CA GLU A 301 7.40 21.47 0.59
C GLU A 301 8.23 20.37 -0.10
N GLN A 302 8.34 19.19 0.55
CA GLN A 302 8.96 18.02 -0.06
C GLN A 302 8.16 17.54 -1.28
N LEU A 303 6.84 17.46 -1.18
CA LEU A 303 6.00 17.11 -2.33
C LEU A 303 6.10 18.14 -3.45
N ASP A 304 6.09 19.43 -3.14
CA ASP A 304 6.25 20.48 -4.15
C ASP A 304 7.59 20.33 -4.89
N THR A 305 8.65 19.94 -4.20
CA THR A 305 9.95 19.61 -4.81
C THR A 305 9.85 18.38 -5.73
N PHE A 306 9.25 17.30 -5.23
CA PHE A 306 9.05 16.06 -5.99
C PHE A 306 8.30 16.29 -7.30
N THR A 307 7.31 17.20 -7.33
CA THR A 307 6.57 17.48 -8.56
C THR A 307 7.45 18.00 -9.71
N PHE A 308 8.58 18.67 -9.43
CA PHE A 308 9.52 19.08 -10.48
C PHE A 308 10.33 17.92 -11.05
N GLU A 309 10.55 16.87 -10.26
CA GLU A 309 11.22 15.65 -10.72
C GLU A 309 10.24 14.79 -11.53
N VAL A 310 8.98 14.71 -11.10
CA VAL A 310 7.90 14.08 -11.89
C VAL A 310 7.77 14.70 -13.28
N GLU A 311 7.84 16.03 -13.39
CA GLU A 311 7.85 16.72 -14.70
C GLU A 311 8.96 16.22 -15.61
N GLN A 312 10.17 16.08 -15.08
CA GLN A 312 11.32 15.59 -15.83
C GLN A 312 11.14 14.12 -16.24
N ILE A 313 10.65 13.26 -15.33
CA ILE A 313 10.38 11.85 -15.64
C ILE A 313 9.34 11.74 -16.77
N GLU A 314 8.26 12.53 -16.68
CA GLU A 314 7.21 12.54 -17.68
C GLU A 314 7.71 13.08 -19.04
N GLU A 315 8.63 14.04 -19.08
CA GLU A 315 9.29 14.46 -20.31
C GLU A 315 10.11 13.33 -20.95
N ILE A 316 10.82 12.54 -20.15
CA ILE A 316 11.57 11.35 -20.63
C ILE A 316 10.60 10.33 -21.23
N ARG A 317 9.55 9.98 -20.49
CA ARG A 317 8.53 9.03 -20.90
C ARG A 317 7.82 9.46 -22.18
N LYS A 318 7.33 10.69 -22.25
CA LYS A 318 6.65 11.23 -23.44
C LYS A 318 7.55 11.24 -24.68
N SER A 319 8.87 11.38 -24.49
CA SER A 319 9.85 11.36 -25.58
C SER A 319 10.18 9.93 -26.07
N LEU A 320 10.36 8.98 -25.14
CA LEU A 320 10.86 7.64 -25.46
C LEU A 320 9.77 6.57 -25.62
N SER A 321 8.69 6.67 -24.85
CA SER A 321 7.59 5.71 -24.81
C SER A 321 6.27 6.40 -24.41
N PRO A 322 5.70 7.26 -25.28
CA PRO A 322 4.53 8.09 -24.95
C PRO A 322 3.26 7.30 -24.58
N GLU A 323 3.18 6.04 -24.97
CA GLU A 323 2.10 5.11 -24.63
C GLU A 323 2.24 4.46 -23.24
N THR A 324 3.46 4.41 -22.69
CA THR A 324 3.70 3.86 -21.35
C THR A 324 3.04 4.74 -20.31
N ARG A 325 2.31 4.14 -19.37
CA ARG A 325 1.65 4.84 -18.26
C ARG A 325 2.61 5.06 -17.09
N THR A 326 2.23 5.88 -16.13
CA THR A 326 3.04 6.14 -14.92
C THR A 326 2.22 5.95 -13.65
N THR A 327 2.75 5.19 -12.69
CA THR A 327 2.21 5.08 -11.34
C THR A 327 3.21 5.57 -10.30
N ILE A 328 2.71 6.26 -9.27
CA ILE A 328 3.43 6.38 -7.99
C ILE A 328 2.79 5.36 -7.06
N ASP A 329 3.27 4.13 -7.09
CA ASP A 329 2.63 2.98 -6.46
C ASP A 329 2.88 2.83 -4.96
N GLU A 330 3.90 3.53 -4.45
CA GLU A 330 4.11 3.76 -3.03
C GLU A 330 4.24 5.25 -2.73
N LEU A 331 3.20 5.82 -2.11
CA LEU A 331 3.18 7.22 -1.67
C LEU A 331 2.74 7.34 -0.21
N GLY A 332 3.51 8.06 0.61
CA GLY A 332 3.12 8.30 2.00
C GLY A 332 4.09 9.12 2.83
N VAL A 333 4.06 8.85 4.13
CA VAL A 333 4.99 9.41 5.12
C VAL A 333 5.71 8.25 5.78
N ILE A 334 7.04 8.27 5.79
CA ILE A 334 7.87 7.37 6.60
C ILE A 334 8.71 8.24 7.54
N LEU A 335 8.76 7.87 8.82
CA LEU A 335 9.56 8.56 9.81
C LEU A 335 10.81 7.74 10.14
N ALA A 336 11.92 8.43 10.41
CA ALA A 336 13.22 7.79 10.64
C ALA A 336 13.21 6.76 11.78
N ASP A 337 12.35 6.94 12.78
CA ASP A 337 12.26 6.10 13.96
C ASP A 337 11.08 5.10 13.93
N ASP A 338 10.45 4.91 12.77
CA ASP A 338 9.28 4.04 12.61
C ASP A 338 9.48 2.60 13.06
N ASN A 339 10.64 2.04 12.74
CA ASN A 339 10.96 0.68 13.11
C ASN A 339 11.70 0.58 14.46
N THR A 340 11.80 1.70 15.20
CA THR A 340 12.43 1.74 16.52
C THR A 340 11.42 1.36 17.61
N PRO A 341 11.66 0.28 18.39
CA PRO A 341 10.75 -0.08 19.48
C PRO A 341 10.68 0.98 20.58
N GLY A 342 9.49 1.22 21.12
CA GLY A 342 9.29 2.06 22.31
C GLY A 342 9.23 3.57 22.03
N VAL A 343 9.22 3.99 20.76
CA VAL A 343 8.98 5.40 20.40
C VAL A 343 7.55 5.83 20.72
N PRO A 344 7.30 7.13 20.96
CA PRO A 344 5.95 7.65 21.19
C PRO A 344 4.98 7.30 20.06
N GLN A 345 3.71 7.10 20.44
CA GLN A 345 2.63 6.93 19.48
C GLN A 345 2.28 8.27 18.83
N PHE A 346 1.75 8.21 17.60
CA PHE A 346 1.39 9.41 16.85
C PHE A 346 0.22 10.15 17.50
N PRO A 347 0.25 11.49 17.53
CA PRO A 347 -0.94 12.27 17.86
C PRO A 347 -2.01 12.07 16.77
N LEU A 348 -3.29 12.25 17.11
CA LEU A 348 -4.39 12.02 16.16
C LEU A 348 -4.23 12.86 14.88
N ILE A 349 -3.82 14.12 15.03
CA ILE A 349 -3.56 15.05 13.92
C ILE A 349 -2.49 14.59 12.92
N PHE A 350 -1.57 13.69 13.30
CA PHE A 350 -0.60 13.12 12.36
C PHE A 350 -1.30 12.41 11.19
N TRP A 351 -2.35 11.63 11.48
CA TRP A 351 -3.09 10.91 10.46
C TRP A 351 -3.77 11.86 9.47
N ASN A 352 -4.18 13.04 9.94
CA ASN A 352 -4.73 14.10 9.11
C ASN A 352 -3.65 14.70 8.21
N ALA A 353 -2.49 15.06 8.75
CA ALA A 353 -1.37 15.59 7.95
C ALA A 353 -0.90 14.60 6.88
N ALA A 354 -0.73 13.31 7.24
CA ALA A 354 -0.35 12.26 6.30
C ALA A 354 -1.44 12.00 5.24
N GLY A 355 -2.73 12.06 5.61
CA GLY A 355 -3.83 11.93 4.64
C GLY A 355 -3.96 13.16 3.73
N VAL A 356 -3.70 14.37 4.25
CA VAL A 356 -3.61 15.60 3.47
C VAL A 356 -2.49 15.51 2.44
N LEU A 357 -1.33 14.97 2.82
CA LEU A 357 -0.23 14.75 1.87
C LEU A 357 -0.69 13.89 0.69
N TYR A 358 -1.40 12.79 0.95
CA TYR A 358 -1.92 11.94 -0.11
C TYR A 358 -2.95 12.66 -1.00
N ALA A 359 -3.92 13.36 -0.41
CA ALA A 359 -4.91 14.12 -1.18
C ALA A 359 -4.26 15.21 -2.04
N TYR A 360 -3.25 15.90 -1.50
CA TYR A 360 -2.51 16.91 -2.21
C TYR A 360 -1.67 16.31 -3.34
N SER A 361 -1.03 15.16 -3.09
CA SER A 361 -0.29 14.38 -4.09
C SER A 361 -1.18 13.94 -5.24
N TRP A 362 -2.31 13.29 -4.93
CA TRP A 362 -3.27 12.87 -5.95
C TRP A 362 -3.70 14.05 -6.84
N ALA A 363 -4.02 15.20 -6.24
CA ALA A 363 -4.46 16.37 -7.01
C ALA A 363 -3.35 16.99 -7.88
N LYS A 364 -2.12 17.11 -7.35
CA LYS A 364 -0.97 17.68 -8.08
C LYS A 364 -0.48 16.76 -9.19
N LEU A 365 -0.35 15.46 -8.89
CA LEU A 365 0.08 14.46 -9.87
C LEU A 365 -0.98 14.26 -10.96
N SER A 366 -2.26 14.49 -10.65
CA SER A 366 -3.33 14.54 -11.67
C SER A 366 -3.13 15.64 -12.70
N GLN A 367 -2.62 16.80 -12.28
CA GLN A 367 -2.30 17.91 -13.20
C GLN A 367 -1.14 17.54 -14.15
N GLN A 368 -0.24 16.66 -13.71
CA GLN A 368 0.95 16.23 -14.47
C GLN A 368 0.69 15.02 -15.37
N GLY A 369 -0.51 14.41 -15.26
CA GLY A 369 -0.95 13.31 -16.11
C GLY A 369 -0.54 11.91 -15.60
N ILE A 370 -0.20 11.79 -14.31
CA ILE A 370 0.09 10.48 -13.68
C ILE A 370 -1.18 9.61 -13.69
N ASP A 371 -1.04 8.33 -14.00
CA ASP A 371 -2.18 7.44 -14.20
C ASP A 371 -2.73 6.86 -12.90
N VAL A 372 -1.86 6.51 -11.96
CA VAL A 372 -2.23 5.85 -10.70
C VAL A 372 -1.38 6.41 -9.56
N VAL A 373 -2.00 6.64 -8.40
CA VAL A 373 -1.31 7.09 -7.18
C VAL A 373 -1.72 6.19 -6.02
N GLY A 374 -0.77 5.44 -5.48
CA GLY A 374 -0.96 4.40 -4.46
C GLY A 374 -0.62 4.88 -3.06
N GLN A 375 -1.59 4.84 -2.15
CA GLN A 375 -1.33 5.15 -0.75
C GLN A 375 -0.65 3.96 -0.05
N SER A 376 0.59 4.16 0.38
CA SER A 376 1.30 3.24 1.26
C SER A 376 0.91 3.50 2.73
N GLN A 377 0.46 2.51 3.49
CA GLN A 377 -0.04 1.19 3.11
C GLN A 377 -1.23 0.83 4.01
N LEU A 378 -1.97 -0.24 3.67
CA LEU A 378 -3.18 -0.62 4.39
C LEU A 378 -2.94 -0.85 5.90
N VAL A 379 -1.88 -1.59 6.28
CA VAL A 379 -1.55 -1.88 7.68
C VAL A 379 -0.04 -1.79 7.91
N GLY A 380 0.39 -0.80 8.69
CA GLY A 380 1.69 -0.79 9.38
C GLY A 380 1.46 -0.90 10.89
N TYR A 381 2.48 -1.26 11.67
CA TYR A 381 2.33 -1.42 13.12
C TYR A 381 3.63 -1.24 13.91
N PRO A 382 3.56 -0.68 15.13
CA PRO A 382 4.73 -0.57 16.02
C PRO A 382 5.03 -1.92 16.65
N LYS A 383 6.02 -2.00 17.54
CA LYS A 383 6.20 -3.19 18.37
C LYS A 383 4.95 -3.40 19.23
N LEU A 384 4.27 -4.53 19.02
CA LEU A 384 3.09 -4.91 19.80
C LEU A 384 3.52 -5.84 20.94
N SER A 385 3.06 -5.59 22.17
CA SER A 385 3.48 -6.40 23.32
C SER A 385 2.84 -7.79 23.33
N ASN A 386 1.66 -7.92 22.73
CA ASN A 386 0.88 -9.15 22.63
C ASN A 386 1.25 -10.01 21.41
N LEU A 387 2.00 -9.46 20.45
CA LEU A 387 2.44 -10.15 19.25
C LEU A 387 3.96 -9.95 19.15
N GLN A 388 4.76 -11.02 19.19
CA GLN A 388 6.23 -10.95 19.17
C GLN A 388 6.80 -10.53 17.79
N LEU A 389 6.25 -9.47 17.21
CA LEU A 389 6.56 -8.96 15.89
C LEU A 389 7.54 -7.80 15.97
N GLN A 390 8.45 -7.76 15.00
CA GLN A 390 9.20 -6.54 14.74
C GLN A 390 8.25 -5.46 14.19
N PRO A 391 8.44 -4.18 14.58
CA PRO A 391 7.72 -3.08 13.97
C PRO A 391 7.82 -3.10 12.44
N GLN A 392 6.78 -2.65 11.77
CA GLN A 392 6.75 -2.49 10.31
C GLN A 392 6.08 -1.15 10.00
N TYR A 393 6.91 -0.12 9.79
CA TYR A 393 6.55 1.20 9.28
C TYR A 393 5.18 1.72 9.76
N PRO A 394 4.96 1.92 11.08
CA PRO A 394 3.65 2.28 11.61
C PRO A 394 3.08 3.60 11.09
N SER A 395 3.90 4.55 10.65
CA SER A 395 3.47 5.83 10.07
C SER A 395 2.65 5.67 8.78
N VAL A 396 2.89 4.60 8.02
CA VAL A 396 2.21 4.37 6.75
C VAL A 396 0.81 3.78 6.95
N SER A 397 0.44 3.33 8.14
CA SER A 397 -0.83 2.61 8.35
C SER A 397 -2.08 3.42 8.02
N MET A 398 -2.95 2.88 7.17
CA MET A 398 -4.28 3.43 6.89
C MET A 398 -5.32 3.03 7.93
N VAL A 399 -5.05 2.02 8.75
CA VAL A 399 -5.95 1.57 9.80
C VAL A 399 -5.25 1.56 11.16
N ASN A 400 -6.03 1.66 12.22
CA ASN A 400 -5.57 1.41 13.57
C ASN A 400 -5.20 -0.07 13.69
N TRP A 401 -3.93 -0.37 13.95
CA TRP A 401 -3.40 -1.73 14.07
C TRP A 401 -3.97 -2.55 15.23
N THR A 402 -4.71 -1.94 16.15
CA THR A 402 -5.36 -2.63 17.28
C THR A 402 -6.84 -2.92 17.03
N THR A 403 -7.55 -2.00 16.38
CA THR A 403 -9.01 -2.09 16.20
C THR A 403 -9.45 -2.36 14.76
N GLY A 404 -8.57 -2.12 13.79
CA GLY A 404 -8.89 -2.11 12.37
C GLY A 404 -9.70 -0.90 11.91
N ALA A 405 -9.99 0.08 12.79
CA ALA A 405 -10.72 1.29 12.39
C ALA A 405 -9.87 2.14 11.42
N GLY A 406 -10.49 2.74 10.40
CA GLY A 406 -9.78 3.60 9.44
C GLY A 406 -9.21 4.85 10.10
N THR A 407 -7.94 5.17 9.83
CA THR A 407 -7.34 6.46 10.19
C THR A 407 -7.84 7.57 9.24
N ALA A 408 -7.48 8.82 9.49
CA ALA A 408 -7.80 9.90 8.55
C ALA A 408 -7.23 9.64 7.15
N LYS A 409 -6.09 8.93 7.00
CA LYS A 409 -5.57 8.48 5.69
C LYS A 409 -6.59 7.63 4.92
N TYR A 410 -7.22 6.67 5.61
CA TYR A 410 -8.27 5.82 5.04
C TYR A 410 -9.49 6.64 4.63
N TRP A 411 -10.00 7.48 5.52
CA TRP A 411 -11.23 8.23 5.26
C TRP A 411 -11.06 9.33 4.21
N ILE A 412 -9.86 9.93 4.13
CA ILE A 412 -9.51 10.86 3.04
C ILE A 412 -9.43 10.11 1.71
N SER A 413 -8.78 8.94 1.67
CA SER A 413 -8.76 8.11 0.46
C SER A 413 -10.16 7.73 0.02
N LYS A 414 -11.01 7.30 0.96
CA LYS A 414 -12.41 6.99 0.68
C LYS A 414 -13.20 8.19 0.18
N LEU A 415 -13.03 9.37 0.80
CA LEU A 415 -13.69 10.60 0.36
C LEU A 415 -13.33 10.93 -1.09
N LEU A 416 -12.06 10.80 -1.47
CA LEU A 416 -11.63 11.04 -2.85
C LEU A 416 -12.23 10.00 -3.81
N ILE A 417 -12.15 8.71 -3.47
CA ILE A 417 -12.67 7.61 -4.30
C ILE A 417 -14.19 7.73 -4.49
N ASP A 418 -14.94 7.98 -3.42
CA ASP A 418 -16.41 8.09 -3.47
C ASP A 418 -16.88 9.36 -4.20
N THR A 419 -16.06 10.43 -4.21
CA THR A 419 -16.39 11.70 -4.88
C THR A 419 -16.04 11.69 -6.36
N ALA A 420 -14.92 11.08 -6.73
CA ALA A 420 -14.30 11.21 -8.03
C ALA A 420 -14.88 10.21 -9.07
N GLU A 421 -15.58 10.71 -10.09
CA GLU A 421 -15.89 9.91 -11.29
C GLU A 421 -14.71 9.90 -12.28
N ILE A 422 -13.77 8.95 -12.12
CA ILE A 422 -12.56 8.85 -12.97
C ILE A 422 -12.94 8.85 -14.47
N ASP A 423 -12.14 9.53 -15.29
CA ASP A 423 -12.36 9.78 -16.73
C ASP A 423 -13.58 10.63 -17.12
N SER A 424 -14.49 10.88 -16.19
CA SER A 424 -15.74 11.62 -16.44
C SER A 424 -15.68 13.06 -15.93
N ASP A 425 -15.09 13.29 -14.76
CA ASP A 425 -14.92 14.64 -14.23
C ASP A 425 -13.88 15.45 -15.03
N GLN A 426 -14.19 16.72 -15.27
CA GLN A 426 -13.29 17.67 -15.89
C GLN A 426 -12.78 18.67 -14.84
N ALA A 427 -11.46 18.78 -14.71
CA ALA A 427 -10.87 19.79 -13.86
C ALA A 427 -11.06 21.18 -14.49
N VAL A 428 -11.48 22.15 -13.69
CA VAL A 428 -11.64 23.53 -14.12
C VAL A 428 -10.60 24.43 -13.49
N ARG A 429 -10.22 25.47 -14.24
CA ARG A 429 -9.28 26.46 -13.74
C ARG A 429 -9.76 27.07 -12.42
N THR A 430 -8.97 26.85 -11.39
CA THR A 430 -9.26 27.23 -10.00
C THR A 430 -8.18 28.18 -9.52
N GLN A 431 -8.57 29.33 -8.96
CA GLN A 431 -7.64 30.32 -8.43
C GLN A 431 -7.95 30.57 -6.95
N THR A 432 -6.91 30.80 -6.17
CA THR A 432 -7.02 31.20 -4.76
C THR A 432 -6.32 32.55 -4.60
N SER A 433 -6.76 33.34 -3.62
CA SER A 433 -6.01 34.53 -3.19
C SER A 433 -4.73 34.20 -2.43
N ASP A 434 -4.51 32.92 -2.12
CA ASP A 434 -3.27 32.39 -1.56
C ASP A 434 -2.26 32.20 -2.68
N LEU A 435 -1.27 33.09 -2.75
CA LEU A 435 -0.27 33.09 -3.81
C LEU A 435 0.40 31.70 -3.91
N ASN A 436 0.25 31.06 -5.06
CA ASN A 436 0.76 29.73 -5.39
C ASN A 436 0.24 28.59 -4.49
N GLY A 437 -0.89 28.77 -3.80
CA GLY A 437 -1.47 27.72 -2.95
C GLY A 437 -0.55 27.28 -1.82
N LYS A 438 0.19 28.23 -1.22
CA LYS A 438 1.18 27.95 -0.18
C LYS A 438 0.55 27.30 1.07
N TYR A 439 -0.62 27.77 1.45
CA TYR A 439 -1.33 27.37 2.68
C TYR A 439 -2.54 26.50 2.38
N VAL A 440 -3.25 26.80 1.29
CA VAL A 440 -4.44 26.06 0.86
C VAL A 440 -4.29 25.68 -0.60
N PHE A 441 -4.43 24.39 -0.89
CA PHE A 441 -4.63 23.91 -2.25
C PHE A 441 -6.12 23.77 -2.55
N SER A 442 -6.52 24.03 -3.79
CA SER A 442 -7.89 23.78 -4.22
C SER A 442 -7.98 23.47 -5.70
N GLN A 443 -8.91 22.58 -6.05
CA GLN A 443 -9.22 22.20 -7.42
C GLN A 443 -10.73 22.01 -7.58
N GLY A 444 -11.33 22.76 -8.48
CA GLY A 444 -12.72 22.60 -8.91
C GLY A 444 -12.85 21.57 -10.03
N PHE A 445 -14.00 20.90 -10.06
CA PHE A 445 -14.36 19.90 -11.05
C PHE A 445 -15.82 20.05 -11.51
N ILE A 446 -16.08 19.65 -12.75
CA ILE A 446 -17.41 19.53 -13.33
C ILE A 446 -17.63 18.06 -13.73
N CYS A 447 -18.67 17.46 -13.16
CA CYS A 447 -19.13 16.11 -13.50
C CYS A 447 -19.89 16.09 -14.82
N ARG A 448 -20.03 14.91 -15.43
CA ARG A 448 -20.74 14.73 -16.71
C ARG A 448 -22.20 15.19 -16.68
N ASN A 449 -22.85 15.09 -15.52
CA ASN A 449 -24.23 15.52 -15.29
C ASN A 449 -24.36 17.04 -15.01
N GLY A 450 -23.26 17.80 -15.06
CA GLY A 450 -23.22 19.24 -14.77
C GLY A 450 -23.10 19.58 -13.28
N GLN A 451 -23.08 18.59 -12.39
CA GLN A 451 -22.79 18.80 -10.97
C GLN A 451 -21.36 19.29 -10.81
N ARG A 452 -21.13 20.17 -9.83
CA ARG A 452 -19.81 20.77 -9.58
C ARG A 452 -19.38 20.46 -8.17
N TRP A 453 -18.10 20.21 -8.00
CA TRP A 453 -17.52 20.05 -6.67
C TRP A 453 -16.11 20.64 -6.63
N VAL A 454 -15.66 20.97 -5.42
CA VAL A 454 -14.36 21.61 -5.18
C VAL A 454 -13.65 20.83 -4.08
N LEU A 455 -12.45 20.34 -4.38
CA LEU A 455 -11.50 19.86 -3.38
C LEU A 455 -10.79 21.07 -2.77
N ILE A 456 -10.75 21.15 -1.44
CA ILE A 456 -10.02 22.17 -0.70
C ILE A 456 -9.19 21.49 0.38
N ILE A 457 -7.91 21.80 0.44
CA ILE A 457 -6.93 21.15 1.30
C ILE A 457 -6.21 22.20 2.14
N ASN A 458 -6.29 22.10 3.46
CA ASN A 458 -5.51 22.93 4.37
C ASN A 458 -4.16 22.27 4.68
N LYS A 459 -3.06 22.91 4.28
CA LYS A 459 -1.68 22.44 4.47
C LYS A 459 -1.05 22.98 5.77
N ARG A 460 -1.82 23.62 6.64
CA ARG A 460 -1.33 24.30 7.85
C ARG A 460 -1.74 23.60 9.13
N PHE A 461 -0.90 23.72 10.14
CA PHE A 461 -1.28 23.50 11.53
C PHE A 461 -1.98 24.75 12.12
N ALA A 462 -2.95 25.28 11.38
CA ALA A 462 -3.74 26.44 11.78
C ALA A 462 -5.13 26.39 11.13
N ASN A 463 -6.11 27.08 11.74
CA ASN A 463 -7.39 27.31 11.10
C ASN A 463 -7.22 28.25 9.91
N VAL A 464 -7.85 27.93 8.78
CA VAL A 464 -7.89 28.78 7.59
C VAL A 464 -9.33 29.03 7.17
N ASP A 465 -9.71 30.29 7.06
CA ASP A 465 -11.02 30.68 6.55
C ASP A 465 -10.98 30.82 5.02
N VAL A 466 -11.89 30.11 4.35
CA VAL A 466 -12.05 30.13 2.90
C VAL A 466 -13.43 30.66 2.55
N PHE A 467 -13.46 31.70 1.72
CA PHE A 467 -14.67 32.18 1.06
C PHE A 467 -14.77 31.53 -0.32
N LEU A 468 -15.84 30.78 -0.56
CA LEU A 468 -16.13 30.07 -1.80
C LEU A 468 -17.46 30.58 -2.38
N PRO A 469 -17.42 31.57 -3.31
CA PRO A 469 -18.61 32.17 -3.89
C PRO A 469 -19.56 31.13 -4.51
N GLY A 470 -20.86 31.26 -4.21
CA GLY A 470 -21.89 30.40 -4.77
C GLY A 470 -22.01 29.02 -4.12
N ALA A 471 -21.31 28.76 -3.01
CA ALA A 471 -21.40 27.51 -2.26
C ALA A 471 -22.55 27.47 -1.23
N THR A 472 -23.26 28.58 -1.01
CA THR A 472 -24.42 28.63 -0.12
C THR A 472 -25.50 27.63 -0.57
N GLY A 473 -25.96 26.78 0.34
CA GLY A 473 -26.88 25.67 0.06
C GLY A 473 -26.19 24.41 -0.49
N GLY A 474 -24.85 24.44 -0.64
CA GLY A 474 -24.05 23.27 -1.02
C GLY A 474 -23.84 22.29 0.14
N LYS A 475 -23.33 21.10 -0.19
CA LYS A 475 -22.95 20.07 0.79
C LYS A 475 -21.43 20.11 1.01
N LEU A 476 -21.01 20.21 2.26
CA LEU A 476 -19.62 20.15 2.70
C LEU A 476 -19.36 18.80 3.38
N GLU A 477 -18.35 18.07 2.90
CA GLU A 477 -17.80 16.87 3.53
C GLU A 477 -16.36 17.14 3.96
N VAL A 478 -16.04 16.92 5.24
CA VAL A 478 -14.71 17.22 5.79
C VAL A 478 -14.17 16.07 6.59
N VAL A 479 -12.92 15.67 6.30
CA VAL A 479 -12.10 14.85 7.21
C VAL A 479 -11.09 15.76 7.89
N ASN A 480 -11.12 15.79 9.22
CA ASN A 480 -10.25 16.60 10.07
C ASN A 480 -10.01 15.91 11.41
N GLU A 481 -9.33 16.54 12.37
CA GLU A 481 -9.07 15.87 13.66
C GLU A 481 -10.37 15.49 14.40
N ALA A 482 -11.45 16.26 14.23
CA ALA A 482 -12.73 16.01 14.87
C ALA A 482 -13.47 14.78 14.32
N SER A 483 -13.17 14.32 13.09
CA SER A 483 -13.71 13.05 12.58
C SER A 483 -13.06 11.83 13.25
N GLY A 484 -11.89 11.99 13.87
CA GLY A 484 -11.16 10.90 14.52
C GLY A 484 -10.91 9.72 13.58
N PHE A 485 -11.32 8.52 14.02
CA PHE A 485 -11.28 7.28 13.20
C PHE A 485 -12.60 7.03 12.43
N GLY A 486 -13.44 8.04 12.28
CA GLY A 486 -14.73 7.99 11.59
C GLY A 486 -14.72 8.67 10.21
N PRO A 487 -15.82 8.49 9.44
CA PRO A 487 -15.97 9.07 8.11
C PRO A 487 -15.99 10.60 8.13
N ALA A 488 -16.00 11.20 6.93
CA ALA A 488 -16.14 12.64 6.76
C ALA A 488 -17.40 13.17 7.47
N ILE A 489 -17.24 14.32 8.13
CA ILE A 489 -18.35 15.06 8.73
C ILE A 489 -19.08 15.80 7.60
N ILE A 490 -20.38 15.52 7.47
CA ILE A 490 -21.23 16.09 6.42
C ILE A 490 -22.08 17.21 7.01
N THR A 491 -22.06 18.37 6.35
CA THR A 491 -22.85 19.55 6.74
C THR A 491 -23.39 20.26 5.50
N GLU A 492 -24.50 20.97 5.64
CA GLU A 492 -24.95 21.93 4.63
C GLU A 492 -24.24 23.27 4.86
N LEU A 493 -23.90 23.98 3.78
CA LEU A 493 -23.25 25.29 3.85
C LEU A 493 -24.28 26.41 3.91
N PRO A 494 -24.58 27.00 5.08
CA PRO A 494 -25.54 28.11 5.17
C PRO A 494 -25.01 29.40 4.53
N LEU A 495 -23.69 29.50 4.40
CA LEU A 495 -22.98 30.64 3.84
C LEU A 495 -21.84 30.13 2.96
N SER A 496 -21.41 30.97 2.03
CA SER A 496 -20.26 30.73 1.15
C SER A 496 -18.90 30.84 1.88
N ARG A 497 -18.84 30.51 3.18
CA ARG A 497 -17.63 30.59 4.01
C ARG A 497 -17.43 29.28 4.78
N ILE A 498 -16.20 28.81 4.78
CA ILE A 498 -15.77 27.54 5.38
C ILE A 498 -14.57 27.83 6.27
N THR A 499 -14.57 27.33 7.50
CA THR A 499 -13.38 27.32 8.36
C THR A 499 -12.76 25.93 8.31
N LEU A 500 -11.59 25.81 7.69
CA LEU A 500 -10.83 24.58 7.64
C LEU A 500 -9.93 24.51 8.87
N THR A 501 -10.14 23.51 9.71
CA THR A 501 -9.25 23.19 10.83
C THR A 501 -7.88 22.70 10.34
N PRO A 502 -6.84 22.64 11.21
CA PRO A 502 -5.54 22.11 10.85
C PRO A 502 -5.62 20.80 10.05
N PHE A 503 -4.85 20.73 8.97
CA PHE A 503 -4.75 19.55 8.11
C PHE A 503 -6.11 18.93 7.70
N ALA A 504 -7.10 19.77 7.40
CA ALA A 504 -8.39 19.32 6.91
C ALA A 504 -8.39 19.10 5.39
N VAL A 505 -9.07 18.04 4.94
CA VAL A 505 -9.49 17.85 3.55
C VAL A 505 -10.98 18.04 3.46
N ALA A 506 -11.42 18.91 2.57
CA ALA A 506 -12.82 19.24 2.34
C ALA A 506 -13.21 19.00 0.88
N VAL A 507 -14.37 18.38 0.67
CA VAL A 507 -15.07 18.34 -0.61
C VAL A 507 -16.35 19.16 -0.46
N VAL A 508 -16.50 20.17 -1.33
CA VAL A 508 -17.71 20.98 -1.41
C VAL A 508 -18.46 20.62 -2.68
N HIS A 509 -19.63 20.02 -2.56
CA HIS A 509 -20.56 19.91 -3.69
C HIS A 509 -21.36 21.20 -3.80
N MET A 510 -21.18 21.90 -4.91
CA MET A 510 -21.86 23.17 -5.16
C MET A 510 -23.37 22.91 -5.35
N PRO A 511 -24.23 23.84 -4.93
CA PRO A 511 -25.65 23.76 -5.26
C PRO A 511 -25.84 23.73 -6.78
N LEU A 512 -26.88 23.03 -7.24
CA LEU A 512 -27.32 23.12 -8.62
C LEU A 512 -27.71 24.58 -8.89
N MET A 513 -27.24 25.15 -9.99
CA MET A 513 -27.71 26.48 -10.37
C MET A 513 -29.20 26.38 -10.73
N ASP A 514 -30.04 27.21 -10.12
CA ASP A 514 -31.36 27.48 -10.68
C ASP A 514 -31.14 28.15 -12.05
N VAL A 515 -31.49 27.45 -13.13
CA VAL A 515 -31.37 27.93 -14.52
C VAL A 515 -32.40 29.05 -14.83
N ASN A 516 -33.00 29.65 -13.80
CA ASN A 516 -34.10 30.61 -13.88
C ASN A 516 -33.80 31.93 -13.14
N ILE A 517 -32.57 32.46 -13.23
CA ILE A 517 -32.25 33.83 -12.81
C ILE A 517 -31.47 34.56 -13.90
#